data_AF-A0A2S3URN4-F1
#
_entry.id   AF-A0A2S3URN4-F1
#
_cell.length_a   1.000
_cell.length_b   1.000
_cell.length_c   1.000
_cell.angle_alpha   90.00
_cell.angle_beta   90.00
_cell.angle_gamma   90.00
#
_symmetry.space_group_name_H-M   'P 1'
#
loop_
_entity.id
_entity.type
_entity.pdbx_description
1 polymer ?
#
loop_
_entity_poly.entity_id
_entity_poly.type
_entity_poly.pdbx_seq_one_letter_code
_entity_poly.pdbx_strand_id
1 'polypeptide(L)'
;MNKNDLVAAVAEKTGLTKAQAGEAVDATFDVVTQTLKGGDEVRIIGFGNFTVSARAATEGRNPRTGDTIQIPASKTPKFKAGKGLKDAVNA
;
A
#
# COMPACT_ATOMS: atom_id res chain seq x y z
N MET A 1 -4.08 12.56 11.30
CA MET A 1 -4.49 12.74 9.90
C MET A 1 -5.22 11.49 9.45
N ASN A 2 -6.53 11.60 9.23
CA ASN A 2 -7.36 10.60 8.55
C ASN A 2 -7.54 10.95 7.06
N LYS A 3 -8.38 10.22 6.31
CA LYS A 3 -8.63 10.49 4.88
C LYS A 3 -9.20 11.90 4.62
N ASN A 4 -10.13 12.36 5.45
CA ASN A 4 -10.74 13.68 5.28
C ASN A 4 -9.72 14.80 5.54
N ASP A 5 -8.88 14.62 6.57
CA ASP A 5 -7.78 15.53 6.88
C ASP A 5 -6.76 15.57 5.72
N LEU A 6 -6.44 14.41 5.13
CA LEU A 6 -5.55 14.31 3.97
C LEU A 6 -6.12 15.06 2.76
N VAL A 7 -7.40 14.86 2.43
CA VAL A 7 -8.07 15.57 1.33
C VAL A 7 -8.05 17.07 1.54
N ALA A 8 -8.31 17.54 2.76
CA ALA A 8 -8.24 18.96 3.08
C ALA A 8 -6.82 19.52 2.90
N ALA A 9 -5.79 18.81 3.36
CA ALA A 9 -4.40 19.21 3.20
C ALA A 9 -3.94 19.20 1.73
N VAL A 10 -4.41 18.24 0.93
CA VAL A 10 -4.15 18.18 -0.51
C VAL A 10 -4.83 19.34 -1.23
N ALA A 11 -6.10 19.64 -0.92
CA ALA A 11 -6.83 20.77 -1.48
C ALA A 11 -6.08 22.10 -1.22
N GLU A 12 -5.65 22.32 0.02
CA GLU A 12 -4.89 23.52 0.41
C GLU A 12 -3.56 23.64 -0.35
N LYS A 13 -2.79 22.56 -0.45
CA LYS A 13 -1.49 22.56 -1.13
C LYS A 13 -1.58 22.69 -2.65
N THR A 14 -2.68 22.26 -3.25
CA THR A 14 -2.85 22.22 -4.72
C THR A 14 -3.73 23.34 -5.26
N GLY A 15 -4.44 24.06 -4.39
CA GLY A 15 -5.45 25.04 -4.79
C GLY A 15 -6.73 24.42 -5.38
N LEU A 16 -6.87 23.09 -5.32
CA LEU A 16 -8.06 22.40 -5.78
C LEU A 16 -9.22 22.61 -4.80
N THR A 17 -10.45 22.48 -5.32
CA THR A 17 -11.60 22.35 -4.44
C THR A 17 -11.50 21.06 -3.62
N LYS A 18 -12.15 21.00 -2.45
CA LYS A 18 -12.18 19.78 -1.62
C LYS A 18 -12.74 18.57 -2.37
N ALA A 19 -13.71 18.79 -3.26
CA ALA A 19 -14.28 17.73 -4.10
C ALA A 19 -13.24 17.16 -5.06
N GLN A 20 -12.56 18.02 -5.83
CA GLN A 20 -11.50 17.61 -6.76
C GLN A 20 -10.31 16.95 -6.05
N ALA A 21 -9.92 17.47 -4.89
CA ALA A 21 -8.87 16.85 -4.08
C ALA A 21 -9.30 15.46 -3.55
N GLY A 22 -10.58 15.30 -3.19
CA GLY A 22 -11.16 14.01 -2.82
C GLY A 22 -11.07 13.01 -3.97
N GLU A 23 -11.53 13.42 -5.15
CA GLU A 23 -11.44 12.61 -6.38
C GLU A 23 -9.99 12.22 -6.71
N ALA A 24 -9.04 13.14 -6.60
CA ALA A 24 -7.63 12.88 -6.88
C ALA A 24 -7.00 11.89 -5.89
N VAL A 25 -7.31 12.01 -4.59
CA VAL A 25 -6.83 11.09 -3.55
C VAL A 25 -7.40 9.68 -3.78
N ASP A 26 -8.69 9.58 -4.12
CA ASP A 26 -9.35 8.31 -4.37
C ASP A 26 -8.81 7.64 -5.64
N ALA A 27 -8.70 8.39 -6.73
CA ALA A 27 -8.09 7.90 -7.97
C ALA A 27 -6.66 7.40 -7.75
N THR A 28 -5.88 8.05 -6.88
CA THR A 28 -4.52 7.60 -6.55
C THR A 28 -4.54 6.22 -5.90
N PHE A 29 -5.40 6.00 -4.90
CA PHE A 29 -5.50 4.69 -4.23
C PHE A 29 -6.06 3.60 -5.15
N ASP A 30 -7.00 3.95 -6.03
CA ASP A 30 -7.58 3.03 -7.00
C ASP A 30 -6.53 2.57 -8.02
N VAL A 31 -5.76 3.51 -8.60
CA VAL A 31 -4.70 3.20 -9.56
C VAL A 31 -3.63 2.32 -8.92
N VAL A 32 -3.21 2.62 -7.68
CA VAL A 32 -2.26 1.76 -6.95
C VAL A 32 -2.83 0.36 -6.74
N THR A 33 -4.08 0.26 -6.32
CA THR A 33 -4.76 -1.02 -6.07
C THR A 33 -4.87 -1.86 -7.34
N GLN A 34 -5.30 -1.25 -8.45
CA GLN A 34 -5.42 -1.93 -9.74
C GLN A 34 -4.06 -2.41 -10.27
N THR A 35 -3.03 -1.58 -10.16
CA THR A 35 -1.66 -1.94 -10.57
C THR A 35 -1.16 -3.15 -9.78
N LEU A 36 -1.30 -3.13 -8.44
CA LEU A 36 -0.89 -4.26 -7.59
C LEU A 36 -1.73 -5.52 -7.87
N LYS A 37 -3.03 -5.37 -8.15
CA LYS A 37 -3.90 -6.51 -8.51
C LYS A 37 -3.43 -7.18 -9.81
N GLY A 38 -2.92 -6.39 -10.76
CA GLY A 38 -2.28 -6.88 -11.99
C GLY A 38 -0.97 -7.66 -11.75
N GLY A 39 -0.36 -7.49 -10.58
CA GLY A 39 0.95 -8.09 -10.24
C GLY A 39 2.13 -7.16 -10.51
N ASP A 40 1.86 -5.97 -11.04
CA ASP A 40 2.86 -4.93 -11.26
C ASP A 40 3.16 -4.17 -9.96
N GLU A 41 4.18 -3.32 -10.01
CA GLU A 41 4.60 -2.47 -8.91
C GLU A 41 4.45 -0.99 -9.22
N VAL A 42 4.19 -0.19 -8.18
CA VAL A 42 4.16 1.27 -8.29
C VAL A 42 5.39 1.84 -7.60
N ARG A 43 6.23 2.55 -8.36
CA ARG A 43 7.45 3.20 -7.84
C ARG A 43 7.29 4.71 -7.87
N ILE A 44 7.35 5.34 -6.71
CA ILE A 44 7.29 6.79 -6.54
C ILE A 44 8.66 7.25 -6.05
N ILE A 45 9.46 7.82 -6.95
CA ILE A 45 10.84 8.25 -6.66
C ILE A 45 10.82 9.21 -5.46
N GLY A 46 11.72 8.97 -4.51
CA GLY A 46 11.81 9.75 -3.26
C GLY A 46 10.84 9.28 -2.17
N PHE A 47 9.63 8.82 -2.50
CA PHE A 47 8.63 8.41 -1.51
C PHE A 47 8.71 6.92 -1.15
N GLY A 48 8.64 6.04 -2.15
CA GLY A 48 8.70 4.59 -1.93
C GLY A 48 8.08 3.74 -3.02
N ASN A 49 7.95 2.45 -2.74
CA ASN A 49 7.59 1.42 -3.70
C ASN A 49 6.45 0.58 -3.13
N PHE A 50 5.38 0.40 -3.89
CA PHE A 50 4.34 -0.57 -3.62
C PHE A 50 4.57 -1.80 -4.49
N THR A 51 4.61 -2.98 -3.86
CA THR A 51 4.90 -4.26 -4.52
C THR A 51 3.94 -5.34 -4.01
N VAL A 52 3.77 -6.42 -4.76
CA VAL A 52 3.07 -7.62 -4.27
C VAL A 52 4.07 -8.71 -3.95
N SER A 53 4.03 -9.20 -2.71
CA SER A 53 4.80 -10.38 -2.30
C SER A 53 3.92 -11.61 -2.39
N ALA A 54 4.34 -12.59 -3.17
CA ALA A 54 3.72 -13.91 -3.15
C ALA A 54 4.35 -14.77 -2.03
N ARG A 55 3.53 -15.57 -1.37
CA ARG A 55 3.92 -16.65 -0.47
C ARG A 55 3.42 -17.95 -1.09
N ALA A 56 4.32 -18.90 -1.30
CA ALA A 56 3.95 -20.23 -1.77
C ALA A 56 3.09 -20.96 -0.73
N ALA A 57 2.29 -21.94 -1.19
CA ALA A 57 1.59 -22.82 -0.28
C ALA A 57 2.62 -23.61 0.54
N THR A 58 2.37 -23.75 1.83
CA THR A 58 3.27 -24.45 2.76
C THR A 58 2.47 -25.35 3.69
N GLU A 59 3.05 -26.46 4.12
CA GLU A 59 2.47 -27.27 5.19
C GLU A 59 2.85 -26.67 6.56
N GLY A 60 1.86 -26.54 7.43
CA GLY A 60 2.03 -26.17 8.83
C GLY A 60 1.53 -27.28 9.74
N ARG A 61 1.66 -27.07 11.05
CA ARG A 61 1.05 -27.96 12.05
C ARG A 61 0.08 -27.18 12.93
N ASN A 62 -1.06 -27.79 13.24
CA ASN A 62 -1.99 -27.24 14.21
C ASN A 62 -1.33 -27.30 15.61
N PRO A 63 -1.12 -26.16 16.29
CA PRO A 63 -0.44 -26.14 17.58
C PRO A 63 -1.23 -26.83 18.71
N ARG A 64 -2.54 -27.08 18.53
CA ARG A 64 -3.38 -27.77 19.52
C ARG A 64 -3.48 -29.29 19.29
N THR A 65 -3.47 -29.74 18.04
CA THR A 65 -3.70 -31.17 17.70
C THR A 65 -2.50 -31.87 17.09
N GLY A 66 -1.52 -31.12 16.58
CA GLY A 66 -0.34 -31.66 15.90
C GLY A 66 -0.57 -32.04 14.44
N ASP A 67 -1.82 -32.01 13.97
CA ASP A 67 -2.18 -32.37 12.60
C ASP A 67 -1.52 -31.46 11.57
N THR A 68 -1.18 -32.04 10.42
CA THR A 68 -0.65 -31.29 9.28
C THR A 68 -1.78 -30.49 8.64
N ILE A 69 -1.57 -29.19 8.48
CA ILE A 69 -2.52 -28.27 7.84
C ILE A 69 -1.91 -27.67 6.58
N GLN A 70 -2.69 -27.61 5.51
CA GLN A 70 -2.27 -26.91 4.30
C GLN A 70 -2.48 -25.40 4.49
N ILE A 71 -1.41 -24.62 4.37
CA ILE A 71 -1.47 -23.16 4.30
C ILE A 71 -1.47 -22.79 2.82
N PRO A 72 -2.56 -22.21 2.29
CA PRO A 72 -2.65 -21.89 0.87
C PRO A 72 -1.64 -20.79 0.49
N ALA A 73 -1.28 -20.77 -0.79
CA ALA A 73 -0.51 -19.67 -1.34
C ALA A 73 -1.27 -18.36 -1.17
N SER A 74 -0.57 -17.26 -0.91
CA SER A 74 -1.18 -15.95 -0.72
C SER A 74 -0.37 -14.84 -1.37
N LYS A 75 -1.04 -13.73 -1.66
CA LYS A 75 -0.42 -12.49 -2.14
C LYS A 75 -0.66 -11.41 -1.09
N THR A 76 0.37 -10.64 -0.79
CA THR A 76 0.28 -9.55 0.20
C THR A 76 0.92 -8.29 -0.37
N PRO A 77 0.22 -7.15 -0.37
CA PRO A 77 0.81 -5.87 -0.76
C PRO A 77 1.85 -5.45 0.28
N LYS A 78 2.97 -4.90 -0.19
CA LYS A 78 4.05 -4.36 0.64
C LYS A 78 4.41 -2.97 0.18
N PHE A 79 4.58 -2.06 1.13
CA PHE A 79 5.17 -0.75 0.91
C PHE A 79 6.60 -0.72 1.46
N LYS A 80 7.55 -0.24 0.64
CA LYS A 80 8.93 0.03 1.05
C LYS A 80 9.20 1.52 0.94
N ALA A 81 9.44 2.17 2.06
CA ALA A 81 9.81 3.58 2.08
C ALA A 81 11.13 3.83 1.32
N GLY A 82 11.10 4.84 0.44
CA GLY A 82 12.26 5.31 -0.31
C GLY A 82 13.22 6.10 0.57
N LYS A 83 14.41 6.41 0.04
CA LYS A 83 15.42 7.20 0.77
C LYS A 83 14.88 8.57 1.18
N GLY A 84 14.22 9.29 0.27
CA GLY A 84 13.69 10.63 0.53
C GLY A 84 12.73 10.68 1.71
N LEU A 85 11.78 9.74 1.78
CA LEU A 85 10.85 9.64 2.91
C LEU A 85 11.57 9.28 4.22
N LYS A 86 12.51 8.34 4.19
CA LYS A 86 13.28 7.96 5.38
C LYS A 86 14.11 9.11 5.92
N ASP A 87 14.78 9.85 5.05
CA ASP A 87 15.60 10.99 5.44
C ASP A 87 14.73 12.11 6.02
N ALA A 88 13.59 12.42 5.39
CA ALA A 88 12.68 13.47 5.86
C ALA A 88 12.07 13.18 7.24
N VAL A 89 11.98 11.91 7.64
CA VAL A 89 11.43 11.50 8.95
C VAL A 89 12.52 11.41 10.03
N ASN A 90 13.76 11.12 9.67
CA ASN A 90 14.88 10.99 10.62
C ASN A 90 15.71 12.28 10.76
N ALA A 91 15.31 13.37 10.09
CA ALA A 91 15.94 14.69 10.16
C ALA A 91 15.57 15.45 11.43
#